data_AF-A0A4R1KQ49-F1
#
_entry.id   AF-A0A4R1KQ49-F1
#
_cell.length_a   1.000
_cell.length_b   1.000
_cell.length_c   1.000
_cell.angle_alpha   90.00
_cell.angle_beta   90.00
_cell.angle_gamma   90.00
#
_symmetry.space_group_name_H-M   'P 1'
#
loop_
_entity.id
_entity.type
_entity.pdbx_description
1 polymer ?
#
loop_
_entity_poly.entity_id
_entity_poly.type
_entity_poly.pdbx_seq_one_letter_code
_entity_poly.pdbx_strand_id
1 'polypeptide(L)'
;MHKFKLLLAICLAFFLTSCTSSAQATKSTPTVNLAKIAKINDKNIYTVNGKKYTNISTGSAHYEKTGKASYYHQKFHGNRTASGEIYNSTKLTAAHRTLPIGTHVLVTNLKNNRQVVVRINDRGPFTKSRVIDLSRSAASQLGMISSGVANVKVEKLHLVRN
;
A
#
# COMPACT_ATOMS: atom_id res chain seq x y z
N MET A 1 27.26 -27.00 78.61
CA MET A 1 28.61 -26.43 78.80
C MET A 1 28.77 -25.22 77.88
N HIS A 2 29.03 -24.04 78.46
CA HIS A 2 29.68 -22.83 77.89
C HIS A 2 29.10 -22.27 76.56
N LYS A 3 28.19 -21.29 76.49
CA LYS A 3 28.23 -19.86 76.91
C LYS A 3 29.63 -19.21 76.80
N PHE A 4 29.86 -18.36 75.80
CA PHE A 4 30.84 -17.24 75.86
C PHE A 4 30.49 -16.16 74.80
N LYS A 5 29.96 -15.01 75.24
CA LYS A 5 30.51 -13.62 75.16
C LYS A 5 30.73 -13.09 73.74
N LEU A 6 29.93 -12.14 73.24
CA LEU A 6 30.03 -10.68 73.48
C LEU A 6 31.45 -10.15 73.20
N LEU A 7 31.66 -9.45 72.09
CA LEU A 7 32.02 -8.02 72.11
C LEU A 7 32.05 -7.38 70.70
N LEU A 8 31.56 -6.15 70.70
CA LEU A 8 31.63 -5.05 69.75
C LEU A 8 32.99 -4.86 69.04
N ALA A 9 32.98 -4.65 67.72
CA ALA A 9 34.05 -3.92 67.04
C ALA A 9 33.48 -3.17 65.82
N ILE A 10 33.41 -1.84 65.97
CA ILE A 10 33.20 -0.87 64.91
C ILE A 10 34.52 -0.79 64.13
N CYS A 11 34.53 -1.21 62.86
CA CYS A 11 35.61 -0.89 61.94
C CYS A 11 35.02 -0.23 60.68
N LEU A 12 35.16 1.09 60.69
CA LEU A 12 35.10 2.00 59.56
C LEU A 12 36.03 1.51 58.44
N ALA A 13 35.46 1.06 57.32
CA ALA A 13 36.19 0.87 56.09
C ALA A 13 35.57 1.77 55.00
N PHE A 14 36.24 2.90 54.80
CA PHE A 14 36.12 3.70 53.59
C PHE A 14 36.48 2.84 52.38
N PHE A 15 35.50 2.53 51.54
CA PHE A 15 35.76 2.21 50.13
C PHE A 15 35.03 3.24 49.28
N LEU A 16 35.81 4.15 48.72
CA LEU A 16 35.42 5.10 47.68
C LEU A 16 34.87 4.30 46.49
N THR A 17 33.55 4.36 46.30
CA THR A 17 32.90 3.83 45.11
C THR A 17 33.29 4.67 43.91
N SER A 18 33.96 4.02 42.97
CA SER A 18 34.26 4.58 41.67
C SER A 18 33.01 4.54 40.79
N CYS A 19 32.79 5.64 40.07
CA CYS A 19 32.19 5.76 38.74
C CYS A 19 30.88 5.00 38.46
N THR A 20 29.78 5.72 38.17
CA THR A 20 29.36 5.93 36.77
C THR A 20 28.08 6.79 36.66
N SER A 21 28.12 7.71 35.71
CA SER A 21 27.06 8.38 34.95
C SER A 21 25.71 8.70 35.60
N SER A 22 25.53 10.00 35.86
CA SER A 22 24.22 10.66 35.82
C SER A 22 23.64 10.60 34.40
N ALA A 23 22.41 10.10 34.27
CA ALA A 23 21.53 10.42 33.15
C ALA A 23 20.08 10.43 33.63
N GLN A 24 19.77 11.42 34.47
CA GLN A 24 18.39 11.84 34.75
C GLN A 24 17.77 12.36 33.44
N ALA A 25 16.61 11.83 33.09
CA ALA A 25 15.83 12.18 31.91
C ALA A 25 15.61 13.70 31.76
N THR A 26 16.12 14.27 30.67
CA THR A 26 15.62 15.54 30.12
C THR A 26 14.69 15.23 28.94
N LYS A 27 13.43 15.65 29.06
CA LYS A 27 12.51 15.78 27.94
C LYS A 27 12.99 16.93 27.05
N SER A 28 13.73 16.60 26.01
CA SER A 28 13.79 17.33 24.74
C SER A 28 14.21 16.29 23.72
N THR A 29 13.46 16.07 22.65
CA THR A 29 13.81 16.71 21.36
C THR A 29 12.70 16.38 20.35
N PRO A 30 11.94 17.35 19.81
CA PRO A 30 11.31 17.16 18.52
C PRO A 30 12.31 17.60 17.45
N THR A 31 13.10 16.65 16.93
CA THR A 31 13.84 16.89 15.68
C THR A 31 13.78 15.63 14.85
N VAL A 32 12.66 15.49 14.15
CA VAL A 32 12.57 14.60 13.00
C VAL A 32 13.60 15.07 11.98
N ASN A 33 14.51 14.20 11.57
CA ASN A 33 15.45 14.53 10.49
C ASN A 33 14.68 14.58 9.16
N LEU A 34 14.36 15.81 8.72
CA LEU A 34 13.66 16.07 7.46
C LEU A 34 14.40 15.53 6.22
N ALA A 35 15.72 15.34 6.25
CA ALA A 35 16.45 14.77 5.12
C ALA A 35 16.25 13.24 4.99
N LYS A 36 15.88 12.54 6.07
CA LYS A 36 15.50 11.11 6.06
C LYS A 36 14.06 10.91 5.59
N ILE A 37 13.21 11.91 5.82
CA ILE A 37 11.93 12.11 5.14
C ILE A 37 12.14 12.52 3.68
N ALA A 38 13.22 13.22 3.31
CA ALA A 38 13.52 13.57 1.92
C ALA A 38 13.90 12.39 0.99
N LYS A 39 14.05 11.16 1.51
CA LYS A 39 13.99 9.90 0.73
C LYS A 39 12.58 9.29 0.72
N ILE A 40 11.53 10.08 0.89
CA ILE A 40 10.16 9.68 0.55
C ILE A 40 10.14 9.30 -0.94
N ASN A 41 9.65 8.11 -1.21
CA ASN A 41 9.44 7.53 -2.53
C ASN A 41 8.62 8.44 -3.48
N ASP A 42 9.30 9.25 -4.31
CA ASP A 42 8.67 10.06 -5.37
C ASP A 42 7.80 9.24 -6.35
N LYS A 43 8.04 7.93 -6.48
CA LYS A 43 7.23 7.04 -7.34
C LYS A 43 5.80 6.80 -6.84
N ASN A 44 5.46 7.25 -5.63
CA ASN A 44 4.15 7.00 -5.04
C ASN A 44 3.14 8.13 -5.25
N ILE A 45 3.55 9.30 -5.74
CA ILE A 45 2.63 10.41 -6.02
C ILE A 45 2.68 10.72 -7.52
N TYR A 46 1.52 10.93 -8.13
CA TYR A 46 1.43 11.42 -9.51
C TYR A 46 0.34 12.47 -9.64
N THR A 47 0.46 13.35 -10.64
CA THR A 47 -0.47 14.47 -10.85
C THR A 47 -1.19 14.32 -12.18
N VAL A 48 -2.50 14.55 -12.18
CA VAL A 48 -3.34 14.61 -13.38
C VAL A 48 -4.19 15.86 -13.29
N ASN A 49 -4.06 16.76 -14.27
CA ASN A 49 -4.78 18.05 -14.32
C ASN A 49 -4.67 18.86 -13.01
N GLY A 50 -3.46 18.95 -12.44
CA GLY A 50 -3.21 19.65 -11.16
C GLY A 50 -3.64 18.90 -9.90
N LYS A 51 -4.36 17.78 -10.02
CA LYS A 51 -4.75 16.95 -8.87
C LYS A 51 -3.72 15.87 -8.58
N LYS A 52 -3.22 15.83 -7.34
CA LYS A 52 -2.29 14.81 -6.84
C LYS A 52 -3.03 13.52 -6.43
N TYR A 53 -2.42 12.38 -6.72
CA TYR A 53 -2.87 11.05 -6.35
C TYR A 53 -1.71 10.29 -5.72
N THR A 54 -1.98 9.61 -4.60
CA THR A 54 -0.98 8.82 -3.89
C THR A 54 -1.32 7.33 -4.02
N ASN A 55 -0.33 6.52 -4.38
CA ASN A 55 -0.47 5.08 -4.41
C ASN A 55 -0.70 4.56 -2.98
N ILE A 56 -1.56 3.56 -2.83
CA ILE A 56 -1.67 2.85 -1.56
C ILE A 56 -0.36 2.09 -1.31
N SER A 57 0.09 2.05 -0.05
CA SER A 57 1.30 1.32 0.32
C SER A 57 1.21 -0.13 -0.12
N THR A 58 2.27 -0.64 -0.74
CA THR A 58 2.37 -2.05 -1.16
C THR A 58 2.21 -3.00 0.03
N GLY A 59 2.62 -2.57 1.23
CA GLY A 59 2.49 -3.29 2.51
C GLY A 59 1.13 -3.22 3.20
N SER A 60 0.14 -2.47 2.68
CA SER A 60 -1.24 -2.60 3.19
C SER A 60 -1.77 -3.99 2.84
N ALA A 61 -2.09 -4.76 3.88
CA ALA A 61 -2.50 -6.16 3.83
C ALA A 61 -3.79 -6.41 3.04
N HIS A 62 -4.67 -5.41 2.92
CA HIS A 62 -5.97 -5.57 2.30
C HIS A 62 -6.38 -4.33 1.51
N TYR A 63 -6.88 -4.53 0.29
CA TYR A 63 -7.63 -3.53 -0.46
C TYR A 63 -8.87 -4.21 -1.03
N GLU A 64 -10.03 -3.68 -0.69
CA GLU A 64 -11.31 -4.06 -1.25
C GLU A 64 -12.12 -2.79 -1.52
N LYS A 65 -12.77 -2.73 -2.68
CA LYS A 65 -13.69 -1.66 -2.99
C LYS A 65 -14.78 -2.08 -3.96
N THR A 66 -16.02 -1.68 -3.66
CA THR A 66 -17.15 -1.78 -4.58
C THR A 66 -17.37 -0.45 -5.33
N GLY A 67 -17.75 -0.53 -6.59
CA GLY A 67 -18.16 0.63 -7.38
C GLY A 67 -18.39 0.31 -8.86
N LYS A 68 -18.52 1.33 -9.70
CA LYS A 68 -18.72 1.11 -11.15
C LYS A 68 -17.40 0.82 -11.85
N ALA A 69 -17.38 -0.22 -12.67
CA ALA A 69 -16.38 -0.44 -13.69
C ALA A 69 -16.86 0.09 -15.04
N SER A 70 -15.91 0.48 -15.88
CA SER A 70 -16.12 0.57 -17.34
C SER A 70 -14.98 -0.15 -18.06
N TYR A 71 -14.90 -0.02 -19.39
CA TYR A 71 -13.79 -0.58 -20.15
C TYR A 71 -13.32 0.38 -21.24
N TYR A 72 -12.06 0.23 -21.64
CA TYR A 72 -11.45 1.04 -22.69
C TYR A 72 -12.12 0.86 -24.05
N HIS A 73 -12.38 1.97 -24.72
CA HIS A 73 -12.79 1.96 -26.12
C HIS A 73 -11.66 1.43 -27.02
N GLN A 74 -12.01 0.77 -28.13
CA GLN A 74 -11.04 0.15 -29.04
C GLN A 74 -9.98 1.14 -29.57
N LYS A 75 -10.35 2.42 -29.72
CA LYS A 75 -9.45 3.50 -30.16
C LYS A 75 -8.20 3.70 -29.31
N PHE A 76 -8.20 3.22 -28.07
CA PHE A 76 -7.02 3.32 -27.20
C PHE A 76 -5.99 2.23 -27.48
N HIS A 77 -6.36 1.16 -28.19
CA HIS A 77 -5.44 0.07 -28.56
C HIS A 77 -4.21 0.63 -29.27
N GLY A 78 -3.01 0.25 -28.82
CA GLY A 78 -1.76 0.78 -29.35
C GLY A 78 -1.21 2.01 -28.61
N ASN A 79 -1.99 2.66 -27.75
CA ASN A 79 -1.51 3.80 -26.97
C ASN A 79 -0.65 3.35 -25.78
N ARG A 80 0.30 4.19 -25.36
CA ARG A 80 1.07 3.96 -24.13
C ARG A 80 0.20 4.16 -22.88
N THR A 81 0.33 3.26 -21.91
CA THR A 81 -0.26 3.38 -20.57
C THR A 81 0.71 4.08 -19.60
N ALA A 82 0.24 4.39 -18.40
CA ALA A 82 1.08 4.94 -17.34
C ALA A 82 2.18 3.98 -16.83
N SER A 83 2.09 2.67 -17.09
CA SER A 83 3.21 1.76 -16.85
C SER A 83 4.31 1.84 -17.91
N GLY A 84 4.07 2.56 -19.01
CA GLY A 84 4.93 2.60 -20.20
C GLY A 84 4.67 1.48 -21.20
N GLU A 85 3.78 0.53 -20.89
CA GLU A 85 3.41 -0.54 -21.81
C GLU A 85 2.45 -0.04 -22.90
N ILE A 86 2.42 -0.71 -24.04
CA ILE A 86 1.38 -0.50 -25.04
C ILE A 86 0.08 -1.17 -24.58
N TYR A 87 -1.01 -0.41 -24.50
CA TYR A 87 -2.32 -0.94 -24.22
C TYR A 87 -2.72 -1.91 -25.33
N ASN A 88 -3.05 -3.13 -24.91
CA ASN A 88 -3.56 -4.18 -25.77
C ASN A 88 -4.91 -4.65 -25.23
N SER A 89 -5.95 -4.49 -26.05
CA SER A 89 -7.34 -4.82 -25.68
C SER A 89 -7.58 -6.31 -25.44
N THR A 90 -6.68 -7.20 -25.88
CA THR A 90 -6.78 -8.66 -25.68
C THR A 90 -6.18 -9.13 -24.33
N LYS A 91 -5.31 -8.32 -23.71
CA LYS A 91 -4.67 -8.66 -22.42
C LYS A 91 -5.62 -8.39 -21.25
N LEU A 92 -5.41 -9.06 -20.11
CA LEU A 92 -6.17 -8.86 -18.87
C LEU A 92 -5.52 -7.78 -18.01
N THR A 93 -5.73 -6.52 -18.40
CA THR A 93 -5.20 -5.36 -17.69
C THR A 93 -6.28 -4.35 -17.33
N ALA A 94 -5.95 -3.42 -16.43
CA ALA A 94 -6.86 -2.37 -16.00
C ALA A 94 -6.13 -1.08 -15.58
N ALA A 95 -6.88 0.03 -15.61
CA ALA A 95 -6.49 1.30 -15.02
C ALA A 95 -7.09 1.45 -13.63
N HIS A 96 -6.27 1.89 -12.68
CA HIS A 96 -6.71 2.18 -11.33
C HIS A 96 -5.96 3.38 -10.73
N ARG A 97 -6.63 4.14 -9.86
CA ARG A 97 -6.11 5.42 -9.33
C ARG A 97 -4.95 5.26 -8.37
N THR A 98 -5.03 4.32 -7.43
CA THR A 98 -4.11 4.30 -6.28
C THR A 98 -3.43 2.95 -6.04
N LEU A 99 -3.98 1.85 -6.53
CA LEU A 99 -3.24 0.59 -6.62
C LEU A 99 -1.92 0.78 -7.40
N PRO A 100 -0.78 0.35 -6.86
CA PRO A 100 0.50 0.38 -7.56
C PRO A 100 0.42 -0.34 -8.92
N ILE A 101 1.15 0.18 -9.92
CA ILE A 101 1.33 -0.54 -11.20
C ILE A 101 1.93 -1.93 -10.91
N GLY A 102 1.44 -2.94 -11.62
CA GLY A 102 1.82 -4.35 -11.42
C GLY A 102 0.97 -5.10 -10.40
N THR A 103 0.14 -4.40 -9.61
CA THR A 103 -0.79 -5.05 -8.67
C THR A 103 -1.79 -5.92 -9.44
N HIS A 104 -2.04 -7.14 -8.95
CA HIS A 104 -3.11 -7.98 -9.45
C HIS A 104 -4.35 -7.82 -8.57
N VAL A 105 -5.52 -7.77 -9.20
CA VAL A 105 -6.80 -7.68 -8.52
C VAL A 105 -7.77 -8.71 -9.07
N LEU A 106 -8.58 -9.29 -8.20
CA LEU A 106 -9.80 -9.99 -8.56
C LEU A 106 -10.91 -8.95 -8.74
N VAL A 107 -11.58 -9.00 -9.88
CA VAL A 107 -12.76 -8.17 -10.16
C VAL A 107 -13.96 -9.09 -10.26
N THR A 108 -14.98 -8.84 -9.45
CA THR A 108 -16.24 -9.59 -9.47
C THR A 108 -17.35 -8.70 -9.98
N ASN A 109 -18.05 -9.11 -11.04
CA ASN A 109 -19.27 -8.43 -11.48
C ASN A 109 -20.45 -8.85 -10.59
N LEU A 110 -20.99 -7.90 -9.84
CA LEU A 110 -22.00 -8.16 -8.81
C LEU A 110 -23.38 -8.54 -9.38
N LYS A 111 -23.61 -8.33 -10.68
CA LYS A 111 -24.88 -8.72 -11.33
C LYS A 111 -24.93 -10.21 -11.65
N ASN A 112 -23.80 -10.82 -11.99
CA ASN A 112 -23.74 -12.18 -12.55
C ASN A 112 -22.69 -13.08 -11.90
N ASN A 113 -21.99 -12.60 -10.87
CA ASN A 113 -20.94 -13.29 -10.13
C ASN A 113 -19.75 -13.77 -10.99
N ARG A 114 -19.63 -13.30 -12.24
CA ARG A 114 -18.45 -13.60 -13.06
C ARG A 114 -17.26 -12.84 -12.52
N GLN A 115 -16.10 -13.47 -12.61
CA GLN A 115 -14.86 -12.95 -12.04
C GLN A 115 -13.74 -12.96 -13.08
N VAL A 116 -12.82 -12.02 -12.93
CA VAL A 116 -11.57 -11.98 -13.72
C VAL A 116 -10.45 -11.40 -12.89
N VAL A 117 -9.25 -11.98 -13.02
CA VAL A 117 -8.03 -11.40 -12.47
C VAL A 117 -7.39 -10.50 -13.53
N VAL A 118 -7.07 -9.26 -13.13
CA VAL A 118 -6.40 -8.29 -14.01
C VAL A 118 -5.19 -7.69 -13.33
N ARG A 119 -4.20 -7.29 -14.14
CA ARG A 119 -3.04 -6.52 -13.68
C ARG A 119 -3.26 -5.02 -13.90
N ILE A 120 -2.99 -4.22 -12.88
CA ILE A 120 -3.00 -2.77 -13.01
C ILE A 120 -1.79 -2.32 -13.82
N ASN A 121 -2.01 -1.75 -15.00
CA ASN A 121 -0.93 -1.22 -15.85
C ASN A 121 -1.16 0.23 -16.28
N ASP A 122 -2.20 0.89 -15.77
CA ASP A 122 -2.52 2.26 -16.13
C ASP A 122 -3.14 3.07 -14.98
N ARG A 123 -3.30 4.38 -15.18
CA ARG A 123 -3.93 5.33 -14.23
C ARG A 123 -5.28 5.82 -14.70
N GLY A 124 -6.17 6.02 -13.73
CA GLY A 124 -7.56 6.37 -13.95
C GLY A 124 -8.48 5.36 -13.25
N PRO A 125 -9.79 5.35 -13.54
CA PRO A 125 -10.55 6.42 -14.19
C PRO A 125 -10.39 7.75 -13.45
N PHE A 126 -10.53 8.91 -14.07
CA PHE A 126 -10.53 10.20 -13.34
C PHE A 126 -11.92 10.75 -13.04
N THR A 127 -12.97 10.05 -13.49
CA THR A 127 -14.37 10.35 -13.18
C THR A 127 -14.78 9.79 -11.82
N LYS A 128 -15.31 10.62 -10.91
CA LYS A 128 -15.63 10.23 -9.52
C LYS A 128 -16.53 8.98 -9.39
N SER A 129 -17.36 8.67 -10.38
CA SER A 129 -18.33 7.56 -10.35
C SER A 129 -17.75 6.16 -10.59
N ARG A 130 -16.53 6.03 -11.13
CA ARG A 130 -15.93 4.74 -11.49
C ARG A 130 -14.74 4.40 -10.60
N VAL A 131 -14.54 3.13 -10.29
CA VAL A 131 -13.42 2.62 -9.48
C VAL A 131 -12.32 2.00 -10.31
N ILE A 132 -12.65 1.42 -11.48
CA ILE A 132 -11.70 0.72 -12.35
C ILE A 132 -12.14 0.82 -13.82
N ASP A 133 -11.17 0.95 -14.74
CA ASP A 133 -11.42 0.80 -16.18
C ASP A 133 -10.67 -0.43 -16.68
N LEU A 134 -11.41 -1.38 -17.26
CA LEU A 134 -10.91 -2.68 -17.67
C LEU A 134 -10.45 -2.68 -19.13
N SER A 135 -9.60 -3.64 -19.50
CA SER A 135 -9.43 -3.99 -20.91
C SER A 135 -10.71 -4.57 -21.50
N ARG A 136 -10.84 -4.53 -22.84
CA ARG A 136 -12.01 -5.11 -23.52
C ARG A 136 -12.12 -6.63 -23.28
N SER A 137 -10.99 -7.34 -23.27
CA SER A 137 -10.95 -8.77 -22.94
C SER A 137 -11.47 -9.06 -21.53
N ALA A 138 -11.01 -8.31 -20.51
CA ALA A 138 -11.50 -8.47 -19.14
C ALA A 138 -13.00 -8.15 -19.02
N ALA A 139 -13.48 -7.10 -19.69
CA ALA A 139 -14.90 -6.75 -19.73
C ALA A 139 -15.76 -7.85 -20.41
N SER A 140 -15.23 -8.51 -21.43
CA SER A 140 -15.86 -9.67 -22.07
C SER A 140 -15.99 -10.84 -21.09
N GLN A 141 -14.91 -11.16 -20.37
CA GLN A 141 -14.92 -12.23 -19.37
C GLN A 141 -15.85 -11.95 -18.18
N LEU A 142 -16.10 -10.68 -17.84
CA LEU A 142 -17.10 -10.28 -16.84
C LEU A 142 -18.54 -10.21 -17.39
N GLY A 143 -18.72 -10.37 -18.70
CA GLY A 143 -20.03 -10.24 -19.33
C GLY A 143 -20.62 -8.83 -19.24
N MET A 144 -19.80 -7.80 -19.39
CA MET A 144 -20.23 -6.38 -19.29
C MET A 144 -20.04 -5.57 -20.58
N ILE A 145 -19.78 -6.22 -21.71
CA ILE A 145 -19.57 -5.55 -23.00
C ILE A 145 -20.81 -4.78 -23.44
N SER A 146 -21.98 -5.42 -23.40
CA SER A 146 -23.25 -4.83 -23.85
C SER A 146 -23.73 -3.69 -22.94
N SER A 147 -23.52 -3.80 -21.62
CA SER A 147 -23.93 -2.75 -20.68
C SER A 147 -22.99 -1.56 -20.65
N GLY A 148 -21.74 -1.69 -21.14
CA GLY A 148 -20.71 -0.65 -21.09
C GLY A 148 -20.11 -0.45 -19.68
N VAL A 149 -20.94 -0.54 -18.65
CA VAL A 149 -20.62 -0.37 -17.24
C VAL A 149 -21.21 -1.51 -16.41
N ALA A 150 -20.60 -1.80 -15.25
CA ALA A 150 -21.08 -2.80 -14.30
C ALA A 150 -20.76 -2.36 -12.86
N ASN A 151 -21.57 -2.76 -11.90
CA ASN A 151 -21.19 -2.67 -10.49
C ASN A 151 -20.27 -3.86 -10.18
N VAL A 152 -19.08 -3.57 -9.67
CA VAL A 152 -18.06 -4.58 -9.39
C VAL A 152 -17.52 -4.46 -7.97
N LYS A 153 -17.05 -5.57 -7.42
CA LYS A 153 -16.12 -5.61 -6.29
C LYS A 153 -14.70 -5.81 -6.82
N VAL A 154 -13.74 -5.03 -6.32
CA VAL A 154 -12.31 -5.09 -6.67
C VAL A 154 -11.51 -5.44 -5.43
N GLU A 155 -10.77 -6.54 -5.49
CA GLU A 155 -9.99 -7.08 -4.36
C GLU A 155 -8.52 -7.23 -4.77
N LYS A 156 -7.60 -6.63 -4.01
CA LYS A 156 -6.15 -6.80 -4.24
C LYS A 156 -5.74 -8.22 -3.86
N LEU A 157 -5.07 -8.89 -4.79
CA LEU A 157 -4.50 -10.21 -4.55
C LEU A 157 -3.13 -10.10 -3.88
N HIS A 158 -2.88 -10.94 -2.90
CA HIS A 158 -1.54 -11.16 -2.35
C HIS A 158 -0.89 -12.31 -3.12
N LEU A 159 0.14 -12.01 -3.90
CA LEU A 159 0.90 -13.04 -4.61
C LEU A 159 1.91 -13.66 -3.65
N VAL A 160 1.66 -14.90 -3.22
CA VAL A 160 2.66 -15.71 -2.52
C VAL A 160 3.60 -16.28 -3.58
N ARG A 161 4.91 -16.07 -3.41
CA ARG A 161 5.92 -16.76 -4.22
C ARG A 161 6.18 -18.10 -3.55
N ASN A 162 5.87 -19.17 -4.28
CA ASN A 162 6.35 -20.52 -3.96
C ASN A 162 7.75 -20.71 -4.54
#